data_AF-A0A0N4VWG4-F1
#
_entry.id   AF-A0A0N4VWG4-F1
#
_cell.length_a   1.000
_cell.length_b   1.000
_cell.length_c   1.000
_cell.angle_alpha   90.00
_cell.angle_beta   90.00
_cell.angle_gamma   90.00
#
_symmetry.space_group_name_H-M   'P 1'
#
loop_
_entity.id
_entity.type
_entity.pdbx_description
1 polymer ?
#
loop_
_entity_poly.entity_id
_entity_poly.type
_entity_poly.pdbx_seq_one_letter_code
_entity_poly.pdbx_strand_id
1 'polypeptide(L)'
;LFDYIAKVLGDFLIEKGLAEENLLLGFTFSWTKSFTTTGVIGEDVVKLLEEAIKRDGRVKVEVMAVLNDTVGTIVAGAYETNGKCDLGVIIGTGTNASYMEDTEAIIKGLHDASEPYHHKQVLWRSCRNVERNKILLHCDSPYKAVSRSWDYAIK
;
A
#
# COMPACT_ATOMS: atom_id res chain seq x y z
N LEU A 1 -6.77 -16.60 3.02
CA LEU A 1 -5.65 -15.83 2.44
C LEU A 1 -4.79 -15.21 3.54
N PHE A 2 -5.34 -14.26 4.32
CA PHE A 2 -4.57 -13.53 5.33
C PHE A 2 -3.98 -14.43 6.44
N ASP A 3 -4.67 -15.49 6.86
CA ASP A 3 -4.10 -16.46 7.82
C ASP A 3 -2.83 -17.15 7.28
N TYR A 4 -2.81 -17.46 5.99
CA TYR A 4 -1.63 -18.04 5.36
C TYR A 4 -0.48 -17.03 5.29
N ILE A 5 -0.78 -15.76 4.95
CA ILE A 5 0.21 -14.68 4.97
C ILE A 5 0.79 -14.48 6.37
N ALA A 6 -0.07 -14.42 7.40
CA ALA A 6 0.33 -14.31 8.80
C ALA A 6 1.20 -15.49 9.23
N LYS A 7 0.84 -16.72 8.83
CA LYS A 7 1.64 -17.91 9.11
C LYS A 7 3.04 -17.81 8.51
N VAL A 8 3.14 -17.47 7.22
CA VAL A 8 4.43 -17.35 6.52
C VAL A 8 5.28 -16.23 7.10
N LEU A 9 4.66 -15.09 7.44
CA LEU A 9 5.33 -14.00 8.14
C LEU A 9 5.88 -14.46 9.49
N GLY A 10 5.07 -15.17 10.28
CA GLY A 10 5.49 -15.76 11.55
C GLY A 10 6.66 -16.72 11.40
N ASP A 11 6.57 -17.65 10.44
CA ASP A 11 7.63 -18.62 10.15
C ASP A 11 8.95 -17.90 9.79
N PHE A 12 8.88 -16.86 8.95
CA PHE A 12 10.05 -16.07 8.55
C PHE A 12 10.69 -15.32 9.74
N LEU A 13 9.89 -14.64 10.57
CA LEU A 13 10.43 -13.88 11.70
C LEU A 13 11.04 -14.79 12.77
N ILE A 14 10.43 -15.95 13.02
CA ILE A 14 10.99 -16.96 13.93
C ILE A 14 12.32 -17.47 13.40
N GLU A 15 12.40 -17.81 12.10
CA GLU A 15 13.65 -18.26 11.47
C GLU A 15 14.76 -17.22 11.57
N LYS A 16 14.43 -15.92 11.48
CA LYS A 16 15.39 -14.83 11.63
C LYS A 16 15.67 -14.42 13.09
N GLY A 17 15.04 -15.07 14.07
CA GLY A 17 15.21 -14.73 15.49
C GLY A 17 14.61 -13.38 15.88
N LEU A 18 13.59 -12.92 15.16
CA LEU A 18 12.94 -11.62 15.32
C LEU A 18 11.50 -11.73 15.87
N ALA A 19 11.11 -12.89 16.41
CA ALA A 19 9.73 -13.13 16.85
C ALA A 19 9.27 -12.22 18.01
N GLU A 20 10.20 -11.86 18.90
CA GLU A 20 9.94 -11.02 20.08
C GLU A 20 10.04 -9.52 19.78
N GLU A 21 10.55 -9.15 18.60
CA GLU A 21 10.69 -7.75 18.20
C GLU A 21 9.35 -7.16 17.76
N ASN A 22 9.13 -5.88 18.06
CA ASN A 22 7.97 -5.16 17.57
C ASN A 22 8.29 -4.50 16.23
N LEU A 23 7.89 -5.13 15.13
CA LEU A 23 8.25 -4.69 13.79
C LEU A 23 7.12 -3.94 13.09
N LEU A 24 7.51 -2.92 12.33
CA LEU A 24 6.63 -2.15 11.47
C LEU A 24 6.58 -2.79 10.08
N LEU A 25 5.39 -3.14 9.60
CA LEU A 25 5.19 -3.76 8.30
C LEU A 25 4.60 -2.77 7.30
N GLY A 26 5.34 -2.49 6.23
CA GLY A 26 4.81 -1.95 4.99
C GLY A 26 4.74 -3.06 3.95
N PHE A 27 3.60 -3.27 3.31
CA PHE A 27 3.48 -4.28 2.26
C PHE A 27 2.82 -3.72 0.99
N THR A 28 3.18 -4.29 -0.15
CA THR A 28 2.51 -4.02 -1.41
C THR A 28 1.37 -5.01 -1.62
N PHE A 29 0.23 -4.51 -2.07
CA PHE A 29 -0.93 -5.36 -2.32
C PHE A 29 -1.57 -5.00 -3.67
N SER A 30 -1.86 -6.00 -4.50
CA SER A 30 -2.47 -5.79 -5.82
C SER A 30 -3.53 -6.85 -6.09
N TRP A 31 -4.81 -6.43 -6.13
CA TRP A 31 -5.95 -7.24 -6.58
C TRP A 31 -6.10 -7.14 -8.10
N THR A 32 -5.07 -7.51 -8.84
CA THR A 32 -5.18 -7.65 -10.30
C THR A 32 -4.39 -8.87 -10.72
N LYS A 33 -4.94 -9.67 -11.63
CA LYS A 33 -4.48 -11.02 -12.08
C LYS A 33 -5.14 -12.20 -11.37
N SER A 34 -6.47 -12.29 -11.54
CA SER A 34 -7.22 -13.57 -11.50
C SER A 34 -7.50 -14.22 -10.15
N PHE A 35 -7.25 -13.53 -9.03
CA PHE A 35 -7.63 -14.02 -7.71
C PHE A 35 -9.06 -13.60 -7.35
N THR A 36 -9.96 -14.56 -7.24
CA THR A 36 -11.29 -14.36 -6.65
C THR A 36 -11.22 -14.82 -5.19
N THR A 37 -11.26 -13.88 -4.25
CA THR A 37 -11.32 -14.20 -2.81
C THR A 37 -12.63 -13.65 -2.26
N THR A 38 -13.48 -14.53 -1.73
CA THR A 38 -14.74 -14.14 -1.07
C THR A 38 -14.46 -13.49 0.28
N GLY A 39 -15.26 -12.48 0.66
CA GLY A 39 -15.17 -11.84 1.97
C GLY A 39 -14.05 -10.80 2.13
N VAL A 40 -13.51 -10.30 1.01
CA VAL A 40 -12.48 -9.23 1.02
C VAL A 40 -12.93 -7.98 0.26
N ILE A 41 -13.91 -8.12 -0.63
CA ILE A 41 -14.46 -6.98 -1.38
C ILE A 41 -15.25 -6.10 -0.41
N GLY A 42 -14.86 -4.83 -0.29
CA GLY A 42 -15.46 -3.86 0.62
C GLY A 42 -14.90 -3.89 2.04
N GLU A 43 -13.93 -4.77 2.32
CA GLU A 43 -13.30 -4.89 3.64
C GLU A 43 -11.94 -4.19 3.68
N ASP A 44 -11.55 -3.74 4.87
CA ASP A 44 -10.22 -3.17 5.11
C ASP A 44 -9.16 -4.27 5.19
N VAL A 45 -8.32 -4.37 4.17
CA VAL A 45 -7.26 -5.40 4.10
C VAL A 45 -6.19 -5.24 5.17
N VAL A 46 -5.96 -4.03 5.70
CA VAL A 46 -5.04 -3.82 6.83
C VAL A 46 -5.60 -4.55 8.04
N LYS A 47 -6.86 -4.25 8.37
CA LYS A 47 -7.56 -4.88 9.49
C LYS A 47 -7.61 -6.40 9.34
N LEU A 48 -7.91 -6.91 8.14
CA LEU A 48 -7.93 -8.35 7.88
C LEU A 48 -6.57 -9.02 8.10
N LEU A 49 -5.46 -8.35 7.74
CA LEU A 49 -4.12 -8.84 7.98
C LEU A 49 -3.73 -8.76 9.46
N GLU A 50 -4.02 -7.63 10.13
CA GLU A 50 -3.76 -7.45 11.56
C GLU A 50 -4.51 -8.48 12.42
N GLU A 51 -5.77 -8.75 12.09
CA GLU A 51 -6.55 -9.79 12.76
C GLU A 51 -5.96 -11.18 12.52
N ALA A 52 -5.46 -11.47 11.31
CA ALA A 52 -4.80 -12.73 11.01
C ALA A 52 -3.49 -12.90 11.78
N ILE A 53 -2.67 -11.85 11.85
CA ILE A 53 -1.43 -11.84 12.66
C ILE A 53 -1.77 -12.06 14.14
N LYS A 54 -2.82 -11.40 14.65
CA LYS A 54 -3.29 -11.57 16.03
C LYS A 54 -3.81 -12.98 16.31
N ARG A 55 -4.49 -13.61 15.34
CA ARG A 55 -4.94 -15.02 15.46
C ARG A 55 -3.78 -16.00 15.49
N ASP A 56 -2.73 -15.77 14.70
CA ASP A 56 -1.53 -16.61 14.69
C ASP A 56 -0.76 -16.48 16.03
N GLY A 57 -0.60 -15.24 16.53
CA GLY A 57 -0.14 -14.96 17.89
C GLY A 57 1.33 -15.25 18.18
N ARG A 58 2.12 -15.72 17.19
CA ARG A 58 3.54 -16.06 17.38
C ARG A 58 4.50 -14.88 17.22
N VAL A 59 4.03 -13.76 16.66
CA VAL A 59 4.85 -12.58 16.36
C VAL A 59 4.11 -11.29 16.66
N LYS A 60 4.86 -10.21 16.90
CA LYS A 60 4.33 -8.87 17.15
C LYS A 60 4.67 -7.93 15.98
N VAL A 61 3.69 -7.70 15.10
CA VAL A 61 3.85 -6.86 13.91
C VAL A 61 2.74 -5.82 13.86
N GLU A 62 3.10 -4.56 13.63
CA GLU A 62 2.15 -3.46 13.39
C GLU A 62 2.14 -3.12 11.90
N VAL A 63 0.95 -3.13 11.28
CA VAL A 63 0.81 -2.77 9.86
C VAL A 63 0.78 -1.25 9.73
N MET A 64 1.81 -0.71 9.10
CA MET A 64 2.02 0.72 8.95
C MET A 64 1.60 1.25 7.59
N ALA A 65 1.77 0.45 6.55
CA ALA A 65 1.51 0.91 5.20
C ALA A 65 1.03 -0.20 4.27
N VAL A 66 0.08 0.17 3.42
CA VAL A 66 -0.28 -0.60 2.23
C VAL A 66 0.04 0.24 1.02
N LEU A 67 0.88 -0.31 0.17
CA LEU A 67 1.43 0.39 -0.99
C LEU A 67 1.02 -0.33 -2.28
N ASN A 68 1.01 0.41 -3.38
CA ASN A 68 1.04 -0.20 -4.70
C ASN A 68 2.49 -0.56 -5.07
N ASP A 69 2.68 -1.48 -6.02
CA ASP A 69 3.99 -1.89 -6.52
C ASP A 69 4.83 -0.73 -7.08
N THR A 70 4.24 0.14 -7.92
CA THR A 70 4.97 1.31 -8.46
C THR A 70 5.30 2.35 -7.40
N VAL A 71 4.39 2.56 -6.45
CA VAL A 71 4.61 3.41 -5.25
C VAL A 71 5.81 2.90 -4.46
N GLY A 72 5.86 1.60 -4.18
CA GLY A 72 7.00 0.99 -3.50
C GLY A 72 8.30 1.17 -4.27
N THR A 73 8.23 1.15 -5.60
CA THR A 73 9.40 1.35 -6.49
C THR A 73 9.97 2.76 -6.34
N ILE A 74 9.14 3.81 -6.40
CA ILE A 74 9.63 5.19 -6.24
C ILE A 74 10.09 5.48 -4.81
N VAL A 75 9.42 4.94 -3.78
CA VAL A 75 9.85 5.12 -2.37
C VAL A 75 11.22 4.46 -2.13
N ALA A 76 11.41 3.23 -2.62
CA ALA A 76 12.70 2.55 -2.53
C ALA A 76 13.79 3.30 -3.32
N GLY A 77 13.48 3.71 -4.56
CA GLY A 77 14.40 4.49 -5.38
C GLY A 77 14.78 5.82 -4.72
N ALA A 78 13.83 6.55 -4.15
CA ALA A 78 14.08 7.80 -3.44
C ALA A 78 14.94 7.59 -2.18
N TYR A 79 14.74 6.48 -1.46
CA TYR A 79 15.58 6.13 -0.32
C TYR A 79 17.04 5.89 -0.73
N GLU A 80 17.26 5.12 -1.80
CA GLU A 80 18.61 4.81 -2.30
C GLU A 80 19.33 6.02 -2.90
N THR A 81 18.60 6.90 -3.59
CA THR A 81 19.18 8.07 -4.26
C THR A 81 19.14 9.34 -3.41
N ASN A 82 18.84 9.21 -2.12
CA ASN A 82 18.82 10.31 -1.16
C ASN A 82 17.86 11.44 -1.58
N GLY A 83 16.66 11.05 -2.04
CA GLY A 83 15.59 11.92 -2.50
C GLY A 83 15.59 12.24 -4.00
N LYS A 84 16.54 11.69 -4.78
CA LYS A 84 16.67 11.98 -6.23
C LYS A 84 16.00 10.90 -7.07
N CYS A 85 14.69 10.71 -6.88
CA CYS A 85 13.91 9.77 -7.67
C CYS A 85 12.55 10.39 -8.01
N ASP A 86 12.38 10.73 -9.29
CA ASP A 86 11.20 11.48 -9.75
C ASP A 86 10.09 10.55 -10.27
N LEU A 87 10.43 9.30 -10.61
CA LEU A 87 9.53 8.39 -11.30
C LEU A 87 9.80 6.93 -10.91
N GLY A 88 8.76 6.21 -10.49
CA GLY A 88 8.73 4.76 -10.37
C GLY A 88 7.96 4.16 -11.53
N VAL A 89 8.56 3.24 -12.29
CA VAL A 89 7.92 2.57 -13.43
C VAL A 89 8.08 1.07 -13.32
N ILE A 90 6.99 0.35 -13.53
CA ILE A 90 7.01 -1.10 -13.75
C ILE A 90 6.66 -1.35 -15.21
N ILE A 91 7.56 -2.03 -15.92
CA ILE A 91 7.38 -2.45 -17.32
C ILE A 91 7.49 -3.97 -17.36
N GLY A 92 6.34 -4.64 -17.50
CA GLY A 92 6.27 -6.10 -17.58
C GLY A 92 4.95 -6.55 -18.20
N THR A 93 4.33 -7.60 -17.63
CA THR A 93 2.99 -8.07 -18.06
C THR A 93 1.93 -6.95 -18.06
N GLY A 94 2.08 -5.99 -17.16
CA GLY A 94 1.38 -4.70 -17.19
C GLY A 94 2.39 -3.57 -17.11
N THR A 95 1.98 -2.38 -17.52
CA THR A 95 2.76 -1.15 -17.37
C THR A 95 2.04 -0.21 -16.42
N ASN A 96 2.75 0.27 -15.41
CA ASN A 96 2.23 1.21 -14.42
C ASN A 96 3.34 2.22 -14.06
N ALA A 97 2.96 3.41 -13.63
CA ALA A 97 3.89 4.45 -13.22
C ALA A 97 3.36 5.28 -12.05
N SER A 98 4.28 5.75 -11.21
CA SER A 98 4.03 6.66 -10.09
C SER A 98 5.07 7.76 -10.04
N TYR A 99 4.67 8.96 -9.64
CA TYR A 99 5.53 10.13 -9.55
C TYR A 99 5.03 11.07 -8.44
N MET A 100 5.82 12.08 -8.13
CA MET A 100 5.39 13.15 -7.23
C MET A 100 4.58 14.21 -8.00
N GLU A 101 3.28 14.34 -7.70
CA GLU A 101 2.40 15.42 -8.19
C GLU A 101 2.16 16.57 -7.18
N ASP A 102 2.03 17.79 -7.70
CA ASP A 102 1.56 18.93 -6.90
C ASP A 102 0.07 18.78 -6.57
N THR A 103 -0.28 18.94 -5.30
CA THR A 103 -1.68 18.84 -4.87
C THR A 103 -2.62 19.82 -5.55
N GLU A 104 -2.15 21.00 -5.95
CA GLU A 104 -2.93 21.98 -6.70
C GLU A 104 -3.27 21.50 -8.12
N ALA A 105 -2.44 20.61 -8.69
CA ALA A 105 -2.69 20.01 -10.00
C ALA A 105 -3.75 18.88 -9.94
N ILE A 106 -4.12 18.41 -8.75
CA ILE A 106 -5.07 17.31 -8.57
C ILE A 106 -6.50 17.85 -8.51
N ILE A 107 -7.10 17.98 -9.69
CA ILE A 107 -8.46 18.53 -9.87
C ILE A 107 -9.55 17.55 -9.39
N LYS A 108 -9.25 16.26 -9.28
CA LYS A 108 -10.24 15.20 -8.98
C LYS A 108 -9.64 14.21 -7.99
N GLY A 109 -10.24 14.06 -6.80
CA GLY A 109 -9.86 13.06 -5.79
C GLY A 109 -9.46 13.66 -4.43
N LEU A 110 -8.73 14.80 -4.40
CA LEU A 110 -8.47 15.51 -3.13
C LEU A 110 -9.73 16.22 -2.60
N HIS A 111 -10.56 16.76 -3.49
CA HIS A 111 -11.82 17.44 -3.11
C HIS A 111 -12.84 16.52 -2.43
N ASP A 112 -12.79 15.22 -2.71
CA ASP A 112 -13.69 14.20 -2.15
C ASP A 112 -13.08 13.49 -0.92
N ALA A 113 -11.90 13.95 -0.46
CA ALA A 113 -11.25 13.34 0.70
C ALA A 113 -12.06 13.58 1.97
N SER A 114 -12.17 12.55 2.82
CA SER A 114 -12.87 12.64 4.11
C SER A 114 -12.18 13.57 5.10
N GLU A 115 -10.90 13.85 4.89
CA GLU A 115 -10.09 14.75 5.70
C GLU A 115 -9.27 15.68 4.78
N PRO A 116 -9.00 16.93 5.20
CA PRO A 116 -8.22 17.86 4.39
C PRO A 116 -6.77 17.38 4.25
N TYR A 117 -6.24 17.40 3.04
CA TYR A 117 -4.84 17.11 2.78
C TYR A 117 -4.02 18.40 2.81
N HIS A 118 -3.02 18.49 3.69
CA HIS A 118 -2.30 19.73 3.98
C HIS A 118 -0.91 19.83 3.36
N HIS A 119 -0.41 18.77 2.72
CA HIS A 119 0.91 18.78 2.08
C HIS A 119 0.82 19.33 0.67
N LYS A 120 1.87 20.00 0.20
CA LYS A 120 1.93 20.56 -1.17
C LYS A 120 2.03 19.50 -2.26
N GLN A 121 2.41 18.28 -1.86
CA GLN A 121 2.92 17.27 -2.73
C GLN A 121 2.39 15.91 -2.30
N VAL A 122 1.84 15.12 -3.24
CA VAL A 122 1.35 13.75 -3.00
C VAL A 122 1.84 12.77 -4.06
N LEU A 123 2.21 11.57 -3.62
CA LEU A 123 2.65 10.53 -4.51
C LEU A 123 1.47 10.00 -5.35
N TRP A 124 1.51 10.28 -6.64
CA TRP A 124 0.42 10.03 -7.57
C TRP A 124 0.72 8.85 -8.49
N ARG A 125 -0.32 8.12 -8.88
CA ARG A 125 -0.25 6.97 -9.79
C ARG A 125 -1.00 7.26 -11.07
N SER A 126 -0.37 6.98 -12.22
CA SER A 126 -1.02 7.00 -13.52
C SER A 126 -1.39 5.57 -13.96
N CYS A 127 -2.68 5.24 -14.01
CA CYS A 127 -3.17 3.97 -14.55
C CYS A 127 -3.90 4.23 -15.88
N ARG A 128 -3.47 3.55 -16.95
CA ARG A 128 -3.90 3.84 -18.33
C ARG A 128 -5.22 3.18 -18.75
N ASN A 129 -5.89 2.46 -17.85
CA ASN A 129 -7.22 1.89 -18.06
C ASN A 129 -7.91 1.73 -16.71
N VAL A 130 -9.24 1.87 -16.70
CA VAL A 130 -10.17 1.84 -15.55
C VAL A 130 -10.48 3.24 -15.02
N GLU A 131 -11.58 3.79 -15.55
CA GLU A 131 -12.45 4.68 -14.82
C GLU A 131 -12.55 4.23 -13.35
N ARG A 132 -12.21 5.12 -12.39
CA ARG A 132 -12.57 5.06 -10.95
C ARG A 132 -11.59 4.54 -9.88
N ASN A 133 -10.30 4.32 -10.11
CA ASN A 133 -9.40 3.99 -8.98
C ASN A 133 -8.21 4.95 -8.83
N LYS A 134 -8.39 5.93 -7.94
CA LYS A 134 -7.38 6.90 -7.52
C LYS A 134 -6.95 6.59 -6.09
N ILE A 135 -5.65 6.45 -5.89
CA ILE A 135 -5.06 6.13 -4.59
C ILE A 135 -4.39 7.40 -4.07
N LEU A 136 -4.90 7.97 -2.98
CA LEU A 136 -4.16 8.94 -2.17
C LEU A 136 -3.28 8.17 -1.19
N LEU A 137 -1.99 8.50 -1.15
CA LEU A 137 -1.11 8.13 -0.05
C LEU A 137 -0.97 9.35 0.85
N HIS A 138 -1.51 9.24 2.05
CA HIS A 138 -1.32 10.21 3.10
C HIS A 138 -0.32 9.65 4.11
N CYS A 139 0.73 10.44 4.38
CA CYS A 139 1.79 10.15 5.34
C CYS A 139 1.80 11.30 6.37
N ASP A 140 1.00 11.21 7.43
CA ASP A 140 0.91 12.26 8.47
C ASP A 140 1.78 12.01 9.71
N SER A 141 2.72 11.09 9.60
CA SER A 141 3.78 10.82 10.57
C SER A 141 4.77 9.90 9.86
N PRO A 142 6.09 9.89 10.19
CA PRO A 142 7.11 9.05 9.54
C PRO A 142 6.82 7.54 9.42
N TYR A 143 5.64 7.06 9.86
CA TYR A 143 5.32 5.65 9.96
C TYR A 143 3.91 5.23 9.52
N LYS A 144 3.02 6.06 8.97
CA LYS A 144 1.73 5.51 8.44
C LYS A 144 1.35 6.07 7.09
N ALA A 145 1.43 5.23 6.05
CA ALA A 145 1.00 5.53 4.69
C ALA A 145 -0.22 4.68 4.33
N VAL A 146 -1.42 5.25 4.44
CA VAL A 146 -2.65 4.55 4.07
C VAL A 146 -3.02 4.94 2.64
N SER A 147 -3.05 3.96 1.75
CA SER A 147 -3.67 4.06 0.43
C SER A 147 -5.19 3.91 0.57
N ARG A 148 -5.96 4.99 0.37
CA ARG A 148 -7.41 4.86 0.19
C ARG A 148 -7.74 4.89 -1.30
N SER A 149 -8.02 3.71 -1.83
CA SER A 149 -8.67 3.47 -3.12
C SER A 149 -9.59 2.28 -2.92
N TRP A 150 -10.69 2.52 -2.22
CA TRP A 150 -11.69 1.49 -1.96
C TRP A 150 -12.98 1.94 -2.60
N ASP A 151 -13.04 1.86 -3.94
CA ASP A 151 -14.30 1.70 -4.64
C ASP A 151 -14.09 1.22 -6.09
N TYR A 152 -14.65 0.04 -6.37
CA TYR A 152 -14.81 -0.57 -7.69
C TYR A 152 -13.57 -1.09 -8.43
N ALA A 153 -13.14 -2.28 -8.05
CA ALA A 153 -12.59 -3.25 -9.00
C ALA A 153 -13.30 -4.59 -8.80
N ILE A 154 -14.50 -4.72 -9.37
CA ILE A 154 -15.16 -5.93 -9.91
C ILE A 154 -16.58 -5.49 -10.33
N LYS A 155 -16.74 -5.23 -11.62
CA LYS A 155 -17.95 -5.57 -12.38
C LYS A 155 -17.47 -6.26 -13.65
#